data_AF-A0A7W1AEW3-F1
#
_entry.id   AF-A0A7W1AEW3-F1
#
_cell.length_a   1.000
_cell.length_b   1.000
_cell.length_c   1.000
_cell.angle_alpha   90.00
_cell.angle_beta   90.00
_cell.angle_gamma   90.00
#
_symmetry.space_group_name_H-M   'P 1'
#
loop_
_entity.id
_entity.type
_entity.pdbx_description
1 polymer ?
#
loop_
_entity_poly.entity_id
_entity_poly.type
_entity_poly.pdbx_seq_one_letter_code
_entity_poly.pdbx_strand_id
1 'polypeptide(L)'
;LRDVSPLDYYRRISIGTVGTAMPAFEGRLPAEDRWAAALYASILRLPAPRGEVPPTLRAFATTGTMSDDQALAALGVPDDRRQPEALGRLAAVRGFQSDHAGAATAQVFAQVRARIDSAFALARTGDPAASARAFDAYMTFEQVERGVRAKNPGLAAELETAFASLRTRAAGGAATAELDGLRGRLAAGLERAERVLGDRTSPYNLFVQSFIIMLREGLEAILIVGALMTFLVKMGASRRRRDIHIGVGAAIGASLATAVALETIFVLTPAHREALEGATMMVATAVLFYVSYWLLSKMEVVKWNHFVKSKVQDALNSGSALALVAAAFLAVYREGFETVLFYKALFVAGDSVGTMPVVVGMLAGAVVLVVVYLAINRFGVRLPLKPFFAVTSAFLYYMAFVFAGQGIAELQEGGLVSTTILQWAPRIPALGIYPTVESLGAQGLLMLLAAVALLWNFVVEPRRPRAAGSTVEVERMRRHRVASSVVPAEPPPR
;
A
#
# COMPACT_ATOMS: atom_id res chain seq x y z
N LEU A 1 -39.46 -8.98 14.98
CA LEU A 1 -38.17 -9.44 14.41
C LEU A 1 -37.07 -9.62 15.48
N ARG A 2 -37.26 -9.21 16.74
CA ARG A 2 -36.22 -9.37 17.78
C ARG A 2 -35.95 -10.83 18.16
N ASP A 3 -36.96 -11.68 18.04
CA ASP A 3 -36.84 -13.13 18.25
C ASP A 3 -36.24 -13.89 17.06
N VAL A 4 -35.78 -13.18 16.03
CA VAL A 4 -35.29 -13.78 14.80
C VAL A 4 -33.76 -13.70 14.77
N SER A 5 -33.12 -14.86 14.71
CA SER A 5 -31.67 -14.99 14.58
C SER A 5 -31.22 -14.88 13.12
N PRO A 6 -29.94 -14.56 12.83
CA PRO A 6 -29.38 -14.66 11.49
C PRO A 6 -29.58 -16.04 10.84
N LEU A 7 -29.56 -17.12 11.63
CA LEU A 7 -29.89 -18.47 11.16
C LEU A 7 -31.33 -18.58 10.65
N ASP A 8 -32.29 -17.88 11.26
CA ASP A 8 -33.68 -17.88 10.79
C ASP A 8 -33.84 -17.13 9.47
N TYR A 9 -33.07 -16.05 9.26
CA TYR A 9 -32.96 -15.39 7.96
C TYR A 9 -32.36 -16.35 6.91
N TYR A 10 -31.27 -17.04 7.26
CA TYR A 10 -30.63 -18.02 6.39
C TYR A 10 -31.60 -19.13 5.98
N ARG A 11 -32.37 -19.68 6.93
CA ARG A 11 -33.38 -20.72 6.66
C ARG A 11 -34.47 -20.23 5.71
N ARG A 12 -34.99 -19.02 5.91
CA ARG A 12 -36.01 -18.41 5.04
C ARG A 12 -35.49 -18.09 3.64
N ILE A 13 -34.23 -17.67 3.51
CA ILE A 13 -33.58 -17.47 2.21
C ILE A 13 -33.36 -18.82 1.51
N SER A 14 -32.96 -19.84 2.26
CA SER A 14 -32.69 -21.17 1.73
C SER A 14 -33.95 -21.85 1.21
N ILE A 15 -35.00 -21.88 2.03
CA ILE A 15 -36.22 -22.68 1.81
C ILE A 15 -37.34 -21.83 1.17
N GLY A 16 -37.21 -20.51 1.18
CA GLY A 16 -38.29 -19.60 0.81
C GLY A 16 -39.28 -19.41 1.96
N THR A 17 -40.30 -18.58 1.73
CA THR A 17 -41.36 -18.35 2.72
C THR A 17 -42.72 -18.70 2.12
N VAL A 18 -43.35 -19.75 2.67
CA VAL A 18 -44.66 -20.25 2.22
C VAL A 18 -45.70 -19.14 2.27
N GLY A 19 -46.52 -19.01 1.22
CA GLY A 19 -47.55 -17.98 1.11
C GLY A 19 -47.06 -16.60 0.69
N THR A 20 -45.79 -16.47 0.28
CA THR A 20 -45.22 -15.23 -0.24
C THR A 20 -44.57 -15.45 -1.61
N ALA A 21 -44.25 -14.36 -2.32
CA ALA A 21 -43.50 -14.41 -3.57
C ALA A 21 -42.01 -14.73 -3.40
N MET A 22 -41.52 -14.98 -2.17
CA MET A 22 -40.11 -15.24 -1.89
C MET A 22 -39.77 -16.71 -2.18
N PRO A 23 -39.03 -17.01 -3.27
CA PRO A 23 -38.69 -18.38 -3.65
C PRO A 23 -37.55 -18.95 -2.77
N ALA A 24 -37.36 -20.26 -2.85
CA ALA A 24 -36.19 -20.93 -2.28
C ALA A 24 -34.93 -20.61 -3.10
N PHE A 25 -33.81 -20.29 -2.44
CA PHE A 25 -32.54 -19.98 -3.11
C PHE A 25 -31.46 -21.05 -2.90
N GLU A 26 -31.75 -22.13 -2.18
CA GLU A 26 -30.78 -23.20 -1.90
C GLU A 26 -30.16 -23.83 -3.17
N GLY A 27 -30.93 -23.96 -4.25
CA GLY A 27 -30.44 -24.48 -5.53
C GLY A 27 -29.91 -23.41 -6.50
N ARG A 28 -29.93 -22.13 -6.13
CA ARG A 28 -29.53 -21.00 -7.00
C ARG A 28 -28.35 -20.20 -6.45
N LEU A 29 -28.17 -20.21 -5.14
CA LEU A 29 -27.11 -19.48 -4.45
C LEU A 29 -26.28 -20.44 -3.58
N PRO A 30 -24.94 -20.35 -3.63
CA PRO A 30 -24.04 -20.99 -2.67
C PRO A 30 -24.44 -20.69 -1.21
N ALA A 31 -24.09 -21.58 -0.29
CA ALA A 31 -24.37 -21.39 1.13
C ALA A 31 -23.74 -20.10 1.69
N GLU A 32 -22.57 -19.72 1.19
CA GLU A 32 -21.85 -18.51 1.57
C GLU A 32 -22.63 -17.23 1.22
N ASP A 33 -23.12 -17.13 -0.01
CA ASP A 33 -23.94 -15.99 -0.47
C ASP A 33 -25.27 -15.90 0.27
N ARG A 34 -25.88 -17.05 0.60
CA ARG A 34 -27.10 -17.10 1.42
C ARG A 34 -26.84 -16.59 2.84
N TRP A 35 -25.67 -16.91 3.42
CA TRP A 35 -25.26 -16.38 4.72
C TRP A 35 -24.95 -14.88 4.68
N ALA A 36 -24.29 -14.41 3.62
CA ALA A 36 -24.04 -12.98 3.41
C ALA A 36 -25.35 -12.19 3.32
N ALA A 37 -26.32 -12.67 2.54
CA ALA A 37 -27.65 -12.07 2.45
C ALA A 37 -28.41 -12.09 3.79
N ALA A 38 -28.34 -13.20 4.54
CA ALA A 38 -28.95 -13.33 5.86
C ALA A 38 -28.38 -12.33 6.87
N LEU A 39 -27.04 -12.19 6.90
CA LEU A 39 -26.34 -11.25 7.74
C LEU A 39 -26.67 -9.80 7.37
N TYR A 40 -26.61 -9.48 6.08
CA TYR A 40 -26.96 -8.15 5.56
C TYR A 40 -28.38 -7.75 5.96
N ALA A 41 -29.36 -8.64 5.74
CA ALA A 41 -30.74 -8.41 6.15
C ALA A 41 -30.90 -8.26 7.68
N SER A 42 -30.08 -8.96 8.46
CA SER A 42 -30.10 -8.84 9.92
C SER A 42 -29.56 -7.49 10.43
N ILE A 43 -28.61 -6.89 9.71
CA ILE A 43 -27.95 -5.62 10.08
C ILE A 43 -28.67 -4.40 9.52
N LEU A 44 -29.36 -4.52 8.39
CA LEU A 44 -29.98 -3.40 7.67
C LEU A 44 -30.92 -2.54 8.54
N ARG A 45 -31.52 -3.13 9.57
CA ARG A 45 -32.43 -2.45 10.52
C ARG A 45 -31.71 -1.70 11.66
N LEU A 46 -30.40 -1.92 11.83
CA LEU A 46 -29.63 -1.45 12.97
C LEU A 46 -28.87 -0.16 12.64
N PRO A 47 -28.65 0.73 13.62
CA PRO A 47 -27.81 1.91 13.44
C PRO A 47 -26.33 1.53 13.30
N ALA A 48 -25.47 2.53 13.03
CA ALA A 48 -24.03 2.31 12.96
C ALA A 48 -23.49 1.61 14.23
N PRO A 49 -22.55 0.65 14.08
CA PRO A 49 -22.00 -0.12 15.19
C PRO A 49 -21.26 0.77 16.19
N ARG A 50 -21.45 0.50 17.48
CA ARG A 50 -20.84 1.24 18.60
C ARG A 50 -20.43 0.32 19.74
N GLY A 51 -19.30 0.63 20.37
CA GLY A 51 -18.77 -0.12 21.52
C GLY A 51 -17.99 -1.37 21.13
N GLU A 52 -17.32 -1.97 22.11
CA GLU A 52 -16.53 -3.18 21.92
C GLU A 52 -17.38 -4.46 22.03
N VAL A 53 -17.02 -5.46 21.24
CA VAL A 53 -17.67 -6.78 21.27
C VAL A 53 -16.96 -7.68 22.29
N PRO A 54 -17.66 -8.18 23.32
CA PRO A 54 -17.09 -9.09 24.31
C PRO A 54 -16.55 -10.37 23.64
N PRO A 55 -15.46 -10.98 24.15
CA PRO A 55 -14.86 -12.19 23.57
C PRO A 55 -15.86 -13.33 23.33
N THR A 56 -16.83 -13.49 24.22
CA THR A 56 -17.90 -14.50 24.15
C THR A 56 -18.87 -14.30 22.99
N LEU A 57 -18.94 -13.09 22.43
CA LEU A 57 -19.82 -12.70 21.32
C LEU A 57 -19.05 -12.44 20.02
N ARG A 58 -17.76 -12.79 19.97
CA ARG A 58 -16.92 -12.65 18.75
C ARG A 58 -17.05 -13.84 17.80
N ALA A 59 -17.55 -14.97 18.29
CA ALA A 59 -17.71 -16.18 17.49
C ALA A 59 -19.05 -16.17 16.74
N PHE A 60 -19.00 -16.15 15.40
CA PHE A 60 -20.21 -16.19 14.58
C PHE A 60 -21.06 -17.45 14.80
N ALA A 61 -20.44 -18.60 15.06
CA ALA A 61 -21.16 -19.83 15.38
C ALA A 61 -22.10 -19.67 16.59
N THR A 62 -21.72 -18.82 17.54
CA THR A 62 -22.52 -18.48 18.72
C THR A 62 -23.58 -17.44 18.37
N THR A 63 -23.17 -16.30 17.81
CA THR A 63 -24.08 -15.17 17.58
C THR A 63 -25.08 -15.40 16.45
N GLY A 64 -24.73 -16.19 15.43
CA GLY A 64 -25.60 -16.53 14.30
C GLY A 64 -26.87 -17.29 14.71
N THR A 65 -26.84 -17.97 15.86
CA THR A 65 -28.01 -18.69 16.42
C THR A 65 -28.80 -17.87 17.44
N MET A 66 -28.21 -16.79 17.96
CA MET A 66 -28.85 -15.94 18.96
C MET A 66 -29.86 -15.00 18.31
N SER A 67 -31.02 -14.84 18.94
CA SER A 67 -31.94 -13.73 18.65
C SER A 67 -31.34 -12.39 19.09
N ASP A 68 -31.91 -11.29 18.64
CA ASP A 68 -31.43 -9.95 19.04
C ASP A 68 -31.57 -9.74 20.54
N ASP A 69 -32.66 -10.24 21.14
CA ASP A 69 -32.87 -10.13 22.58
C ASP A 69 -31.89 -11.00 23.38
N GLN A 70 -31.51 -12.18 22.86
CA GLN A 70 -30.47 -13.02 23.46
C GLN A 70 -29.09 -12.36 23.38
N ALA A 71 -28.75 -11.75 22.24
CA ALA A 71 -27.49 -11.03 22.06
C ALA A 71 -27.42 -9.77 22.96
N LEU A 72 -28.52 -9.01 23.08
CA LEU A 72 -28.61 -7.86 23.98
C LEU A 72 -28.55 -8.24 25.46
N ALA A 73 -29.18 -9.36 25.84
CA ALA A 73 -29.08 -9.92 27.18
C ALA A 73 -27.63 -10.34 27.50
N ALA A 74 -26.94 -10.99 26.56
CA ALA A 74 -25.54 -11.36 26.71
C ALA A 74 -24.59 -10.15 26.78
N LEU A 75 -25.00 -8.99 26.26
CA LEU A 75 -24.28 -7.71 26.39
C LEU A 75 -24.54 -6.99 27.72
N GLY A 76 -25.41 -7.53 28.58
CA GLY A 76 -25.77 -6.96 29.88
C GLY A 76 -26.56 -5.65 29.78
N VAL A 77 -27.32 -5.45 28.69
CA VAL A 77 -28.11 -4.22 28.47
C VAL A 77 -29.45 -4.31 29.23
N PRO A 78 -29.76 -3.42 30.20
CA PRO A 78 -31.04 -3.41 30.92
C PRO A 78 -32.24 -3.01 30.05
N ASP A 79 -33.46 -3.21 30.58
CA ASP A 79 -34.77 -3.32 29.91
C ASP A 79 -35.13 -2.31 28.80
N ASP A 80 -34.50 -1.13 28.72
CA ASP A 80 -34.75 -0.19 27.63
C ASP A 80 -33.93 -0.50 26.36
N ARG A 81 -34.20 -1.69 25.81
CA ARG A 81 -33.55 -2.25 24.62
C ARG A 81 -33.89 -1.50 23.32
N ARG A 82 -34.57 -0.35 23.38
CA ARG A 82 -34.91 0.50 22.22
C ARG A 82 -33.95 1.67 22.07
N GLN A 83 -33.07 1.88 23.04
CA GLN A 83 -32.11 2.98 22.97
C GLN A 83 -31.15 2.83 21.79
N PRO A 84 -30.80 3.94 21.11
CA PRO A 84 -29.85 3.93 19.99
C PRO A 84 -28.49 3.33 20.36
N GLU A 85 -28.09 3.42 21.63
CA GLU A 85 -26.85 2.85 22.13
C GLU A 85 -26.89 1.32 22.21
N ALA A 86 -27.99 0.75 22.74
CA ALA A 86 -28.23 -0.69 22.78
C ALA A 86 -28.24 -1.28 21.36
N LEU A 87 -28.92 -0.62 20.42
CA LEU A 87 -28.99 -1.04 19.02
C LEU A 87 -27.63 -0.88 18.31
N GLY A 88 -26.83 0.12 18.67
CA GLY A 88 -25.46 0.28 18.17
C GLY A 88 -24.51 -0.81 18.68
N ARG A 89 -24.66 -1.25 19.94
CA ARG A 89 -23.90 -2.39 20.49
C ARG A 89 -24.32 -3.72 19.87
N LEU A 90 -25.62 -3.91 19.63
CA LEU A 90 -26.12 -5.06 18.87
C LEU A 90 -25.59 -5.04 17.43
N ALA A 91 -25.56 -3.88 16.77
CA ALA A 91 -24.96 -3.72 15.44
C ALA A 91 -23.47 -4.08 15.44
N ALA A 92 -22.73 -3.71 16.50
CA ALA A 92 -21.33 -4.09 16.65
C ALA A 92 -21.15 -5.61 16.75
N VAL A 93 -22.02 -6.32 17.49
CA VAL A 93 -22.00 -7.79 17.58
C VAL A 93 -22.39 -8.45 16.26
N ARG A 94 -23.44 -7.96 15.58
CA ARG A 94 -23.94 -8.52 14.32
C ARG A 94 -23.01 -8.27 13.14
N GLY A 95 -22.35 -7.12 13.13
CA GLY A 95 -21.31 -6.76 12.16
C GLY A 95 -19.91 -7.15 12.59
N PHE A 96 -19.75 -7.89 13.70
CA PHE A 96 -18.41 -8.27 14.19
C PHE A 96 -17.75 -9.23 13.20
N GLN A 97 -16.71 -8.72 12.59
CA GLN A 97 -15.83 -9.43 11.68
C GLN A 97 -14.42 -9.37 12.31
N SER A 98 -13.89 -10.51 12.74
CA SER A 98 -12.54 -10.61 13.32
C SER A 98 -11.47 -10.22 12.31
N ASP A 99 -10.87 -9.03 12.40
CA ASP A 99 -9.82 -8.46 11.51
C ASP A 99 -9.21 -9.45 10.48
N HIS A 100 -9.61 -9.27 9.22
CA HIS A 100 -10.02 -10.33 8.28
C HIS A 100 -8.98 -10.97 7.35
N ALA A 101 -7.67 -10.68 7.40
CA ALA A 101 -6.71 -11.34 6.48
C ALA A 101 -5.94 -12.50 7.15
N GLY A 102 -5.33 -12.26 8.31
CA GLY A 102 -4.53 -13.28 9.01
C GLY A 102 -5.35 -14.31 9.80
N ALA A 103 -6.55 -13.94 10.26
CA ALA A 103 -7.46 -14.84 10.97
C ALA A 103 -8.14 -15.85 10.02
N ALA A 104 -8.42 -15.43 8.78
CA ALA A 104 -8.98 -16.31 7.74
C ALA A 104 -7.98 -17.41 7.37
N THR A 105 -6.70 -17.08 7.15
CA THR A 105 -5.65 -18.07 6.87
C THR A 105 -5.46 -19.05 8.03
N ALA A 106 -5.37 -18.55 9.27
CA ALA A 106 -5.25 -19.40 10.46
C ALA A 106 -6.49 -20.30 10.66
N GLN A 107 -7.69 -19.79 10.38
CA GLN A 107 -8.94 -20.55 10.43
C GLN A 107 -9.00 -21.62 9.32
N VAL A 108 -8.53 -21.32 8.10
CA VAL A 108 -8.40 -22.30 7.02
C VAL A 108 -7.43 -23.42 7.44
N PHE A 109 -6.26 -23.09 7.98
CA PHE A 109 -5.33 -24.10 8.50
C PHE A 109 -5.93 -24.93 9.65
N ALA A 110 -6.68 -24.32 10.56
CA ALA A 110 -7.39 -25.04 11.61
C ALA A 110 -8.45 -26.00 11.05
N GLN A 111 -9.22 -25.56 10.05
CA GLN A 111 -10.19 -26.40 9.35
C GLN A 111 -9.51 -27.57 8.63
N VAL A 112 -8.43 -27.31 7.89
CA VAL A 112 -7.64 -28.35 7.21
C VAL A 112 -7.17 -29.41 8.22
N ARG A 113 -6.59 -28.99 9.34
CA ARG A 113 -6.15 -29.92 10.42
C ARG A 113 -7.30 -30.77 10.95
N ALA A 114 -8.45 -30.17 11.25
CA ALA A 114 -9.62 -30.89 11.74
C ALA A 114 -10.17 -31.90 10.71
N ARG A 115 -10.14 -31.55 9.42
CA ARG A 115 -10.56 -32.44 8.33
C ARG A 115 -9.59 -33.61 8.14
N ILE A 116 -8.28 -33.35 8.23
CA ILE A 116 -7.24 -34.39 8.20
C ILE A 116 -7.42 -35.37 9.36
N ASP A 117 -7.61 -34.86 10.58
CA ASP A 117 -7.81 -35.69 11.77
C ASP A 117 -9.06 -36.57 11.65
N SER A 118 -10.15 -36.01 11.11
CA SER A 118 -11.37 -36.75 10.79
C SER A 118 -11.14 -37.82 9.72
N ALA A 119 -10.39 -37.53 8.66
CA ALA A 119 -10.04 -38.50 7.63
C ALA A 119 -9.22 -39.66 8.19
N PHE A 120 -8.27 -39.39 9.09
CA PHE A 120 -7.48 -40.43 9.77
C PHE A 120 -8.31 -41.29 10.71
N ALA A 121 -9.24 -40.71 11.46
CA ALA A 121 -10.13 -41.46 12.35
C ALA A 121 -10.98 -42.47 11.55
N LEU A 122 -11.54 -42.04 10.42
CA LEU A 122 -12.31 -42.88 9.50
C LEU A 122 -11.45 -43.95 8.81
N ALA A 123 -10.22 -43.60 8.41
CA ALA A 123 -9.31 -44.55 7.76
C ALA A 123 -8.92 -45.71 8.70
N ARG A 124 -8.78 -45.45 10.01
CA ARG A 124 -8.47 -46.49 11.00
C ARG A 124 -9.61 -47.48 11.22
N THR A 125 -10.86 -47.04 11.05
CA THR A 125 -12.03 -47.91 11.14
C THR A 125 -12.36 -48.60 9.81
N GLY A 126 -11.57 -48.36 8.75
CA GLY A 126 -11.80 -48.91 7.42
C GLY A 126 -13.05 -48.33 6.73
N ASP A 127 -13.48 -47.14 7.13
CA ASP A 127 -14.69 -46.50 6.59
C ASP A 127 -14.40 -45.94 5.18
N PRO A 128 -15.21 -46.27 4.15
CA PRO A 128 -15.03 -45.76 2.78
C PRO A 128 -15.12 -44.23 2.69
N ALA A 129 -15.74 -43.54 3.67
CA ALA A 129 -15.83 -42.09 3.74
C ALA A 129 -14.47 -41.41 3.99
N ALA A 130 -13.45 -42.14 4.44
CA ALA A 130 -12.14 -41.60 4.76
C ALA A 130 -11.45 -40.91 3.56
N SER A 131 -11.54 -41.50 2.36
CA SER A 131 -10.97 -40.92 1.14
C SER A 131 -11.69 -39.63 0.73
N ALA A 132 -13.02 -39.56 0.87
CA ALA A 132 -13.79 -38.35 0.60
C ALA A 132 -13.40 -37.23 1.58
N ARG A 133 -13.23 -37.57 2.86
CA ARG A 133 -12.82 -36.62 3.90
C ARG A 133 -11.39 -36.10 3.70
N ALA A 134 -10.49 -36.92 3.16
CA ALA A 134 -9.14 -36.51 2.79
C ALA A 134 -9.15 -35.52 1.60
N PHE A 135 -10.02 -35.75 0.61
CA PHE A 135 -10.21 -34.83 -0.51
C PHE A 135 -10.78 -33.48 -0.05
N ASP A 136 -11.78 -33.51 0.84
CA ASP A 136 -12.35 -32.31 1.46
C ASP A 136 -11.32 -31.45 2.22
N ALA A 137 -10.32 -32.11 2.83
CA ALA A 137 -9.23 -31.42 3.51
C ALA A 137 -8.32 -30.69 2.50
N TYR A 138 -8.01 -31.33 1.37
CA TYR A 138 -7.24 -30.72 0.29
C TYR A 138 -7.97 -29.54 -0.36
N MET A 139 -9.27 -29.67 -0.67
CA MET A 139 -10.09 -28.57 -1.20
C MET A 139 -10.11 -27.34 -0.28
N THR A 140 -10.05 -27.56 1.03
CA THR A 140 -9.96 -26.46 2.00
C THR A 140 -8.56 -25.85 2.01
N PHE A 141 -7.51 -26.66 1.82
CA PHE A 141 -6.12 -26.21 1.72
C PHE A 141 -5.85 -25.45 0.41
N GLU A 142 -6.52 -25.78 -0.70
CA GLU A 142 -6.37 -25.11 -2.00
C GLU A 142 -6.59 -23.60 -1.91
N GLN A 143 -7.47 -23.16 -1.00
CA GLN A 143 -7.75 -21.74 -0.72
C GLN A 143 -6.50 -20.96 -0.27
N VAL A 144 -5.57 -21.62 0.42
CA VAL A 144 -4.30 -21.02 0.88
C VAL A 144 -3.08 -21.52 0.12
N GLU A 145 -3.24 -22.60 -0.65
CA GLU A 145 -2.16 -23.25 -1.39
C GLU A 145 -1.48 -22.29 -2.36
N ARG A 146 -2.23 -21.47 -3.10
CA ARG A 146 -1.64 -20.49 -4.03
C ARG A 146 -0.66 -19.56 -3.31
N GLY A 147 -1.04 -19.07 -2.14
CA GLY A 147 -0.17 -18.26 -1.29
C GLY A 147 1.02 -19.04 -0.74
N VAL A 148 0.85 -20.31 -0.35
CA VAL A 148 1.97 -21.18 0.04
C VAL A 148 2.90 -21.41 -1.14
N ARG A 149 2.38 -21.65 -2.34
CA ARG A 149 3.12 -21.96 -3.57
C ARG A 149 3.90 -20.75 -4.07
N ALA A 150 3.31 -19.56 -3.98
CA ALA A 150 3.99 -18.29 -4.27
C ALA A 150 5.18 -18.05 -3.33
N LYS A 151 5.03 -18.36 -2.02
CA LYS A 151 6.07 -18.12 -1.02
C LYS A 151 7.09 -19.26 -0.88
N ASN A 152 6.67 -20.51 -1.04
CA ASN A 152 7.47 -21.73 -0.95
C ASN A 152 6.85 -22.87 -1.80
N PRO A 153 7.20 -22.94 -3.11
CA PRO A 153 6.65 -23.92 -4.04
C PRO A 153 7.10 -25.35 -3.75
N GLY A 154 8.30 -25.53 -3.17
CA GLY A 154 8.78 -26.84 -2.72
C GLY A 154 7.92 -27.41 -1.61
N LEU A 155 7.55 -26.57 -0.63
CA LEU A 155 6.62 -26.95 0.45
C LEU A 155 5.20 -27.19 -0.08
N ALA A 156 4.74 -26.40 -1.05
CA ALA A 156 3.44 -26.62 -1.68
C ALA A 156 3.37 -27.98 -2.40
N ALA A 157 4.41 -28.32 -3.19
CA ALA A 157 4.50 -29.62 -3.86
C ALA A 157 4.64 -30.79 -2.87
N GLU A 158 5.38 -30.60 -1.76
CA GLU A 158 5.48 -31.58 -0.67
C GLU A 158 4.10 -31.86 -0.06
N LEU A 159 3.33 -30.79 0.22
CA LEU A 159 1.98 -30.88 0.76
C LEU A 159 0.99 -31.51 -0.22
N GLU A 160 1.01 -31.12 -1.50
CA GLU A 160 0.17 -31.69 -2.57
C GLU A 160 0.39 -33.21 -2.66
N THR A 161 1.65 -33.65 -2.68
CA THR A 161 2.03 -35.07 -2.69
C THR A 161 1.54 -35.79 -1.42
N ALA A 162 1.65 -35.14 -0.26
CA ALA A 162 1.20 -35.70 1.01
C ALA A 162 -0.34 -35.82 1.09
N PHE A 163 -1.09 -34.84 0.59
CA PHE A 163 -2.56 -34.91 0.48
C PHE A 163 -3.02 -35.97 -0.51
N ALA A 164 -2.35 -36.09 -1.67
CA ALA A 164 -2.61 -37.16 -2.63
C ALA A 164 -2.35 -38.55 -2.03
N SER A 165 -1.28 -38.69 -1.26
CA SER A 165 -0.94 -39.92 -0.54
C SER A 165 -1.97 -40.24 0.55
N LEU A 166 -2.44 -39.24 1.30
CA LEU A 166 -3.49 -39.42 2.28
C LEU A 166 -4.78 -39.94 1.63
N ARG A 167 -5.21 -39.33 0.53
CA ARG A 167 -6.44 -39.73 -0.19
C ARG A 167 -6.38 -41.18 -0.67
N THR A 168 -5.26 -41.58 -1.29
CA THR A 168 -5.10 -42.95 -1.82
C THR A 168 -5.01 -43.98 -0.70
N ARG A 169 -4.23 -43.70 0.35
CA ARG A 169 -4.06 -44.63 1.48
C ARG A 169 -5.26 -44.71 2.41
N ALA A 170 -6.05 -43.64 2.52
CA ALA A 170 -7.31 -43.63 3.25
C ALA A 170 -8.43 -44.41 2.54
N ALA A 171 -8.32 -44.67 1.23
CA ALA A 171 -9.29 -45.47 0.48
C ALA A 171 -9.21 -47.00 0.77
N GLY A 172 -8.20 -47.45 1.52
CA GLY A 172 -8.00 -48.83 1.93
C GLY A 172 -6.59 -49.34 1.65
N GLY A 173 -6.11 -50.28 2.48
CA GLY A 173 -4.84 -51.00 2.24
C GLY A 173 -3.58 -50.43 2.89
N ALA A 174 -3.68 -49.44 3.79
CA ALA A 174 -2.53 -48.91 4.52
C ALA A 174 -2.45 -49.43 5.96
N ALA A 175 -1.23 -49.72 6.43
CA ALA A 175 -1.00 -50.05 7.84
C ALA A 175 -1.19 -48.80 8.73
N THR A 176 -1.64 -48.99 9.97
CA THR A 176 -1.85 -47.89 10.93
C THR A 176 -0.59 -47.06 11.16
N ALA A 177 0.59 -47.71 11.23
CA ALA A 177 1.88 -47.03 11.35
C ALA A 177 2.22 -46.12 10.16
N GLU A 178 1.81 -46.51 8.94
CA GLU A 178 2.02 -45.72 7.73
C GLU A 178 1.11 -44.48 7.69
N LEU A 179 -0.15 -44.64 8.13
CA LEU A 179 -1.08 -43.54 8.32
C LEU A 179 -0.56 -42.53 9.36
N ASP A 180 -0.01 -43.00 10.48
CA ASP A 180 0.55 -42.12 11.50
C ASP A 180 1.77 -41.33 10.99
N GLY A 181 2.63 -41.96 10.19
CA GLY A 181 3.74 -41.28 9.52
C GLY A 181 3.29 -40.23 8.49
N LEU A 182 2.20 -40.50 7.75
CA LEU A 182 1.57 -39.52 6.86
C LEU A 182 0.98 -38.33 7.63
N ARG A 183 0.33 -38.59 8.77
CA ARG A 183 -0.26 -37.54 9.63
C ARG A 183 0.82 -36.59 10.16
N GLY A 184 1.94 -37.14 10.64
CA GLY A 184 3.06 -36.33 11.13
C GLY A 184 3.67 -35.44 10.05
N ARG A 185 3.86 -35.97 8.83
CA ARG A 185 4.35 -35.19 7.68
C ARG A 185 3.40 -34.06 7.30
N LEU A 186 2.10 -34.33 7.22
CA LEU A 186 1.08 -33.31 6.94
C LEU A 186 1.03 -32.24 8.03
N ALA A 187 1.07 -32.63 9.31
CA ALA A 187 1.06 -31.68 10.42
C ALA A 187 2.29 -30.74 10.37
N ALA A 188 3.49 -31.30 10.20
CA ALA A 188 4.73 -30.52 10.11
C ALA A 188 4.80 -29.67 8.83
N GLY A 189 4.25 -30.15 7.72
CA GLY A 189 4.14 -29.37 6.48
C GLY A 189 3.18 -28.19 6.62
N LEU A 190 2.01 -28.40 7.22
CA LEU A 190 1.01 -27.35 7.45
C LEU A 190 1.49 -26.30 8.44
N GLU A 191 2.22 -26.69 9.48
CA GLU A 191 2.83 -25.74 10.42
C GLU A 191 3.89 -24.86 9.74
N ARG A 192 4.74 -25.45 8.89
CA ARG A 192 5.68 -24.68 8.05
C ARG A 192 4.94 -23.75 7.09
N ALA A 193 3.85 -24.21 6.48
CA ALA A 193 3.07 -23.42 5.53
C ALA A 193 2.39 -22.23 6.20
N GLU A 194 1.84 -22.43 7.40
CA GLU A 194 1.25 -21.36 8.21
C GLU A 194 2.29 -20.32 8.63
N ARG A 195 3.51 -20.75 9.01
CA ARG A 195 4.63 -19.83 9.29
C ARG A 195 5.05 -19.03 8.06
N VAL A 196 5.18 -19.68 6.91
CA VAL A 196 5.53 -19.02 5.63
C VAL A 196 4.48 -17.97 5.24
N LEU A 197 3.20 -18.27 5.45
CA LEU A 197 2.13 -17.31 5.23
C LEU A 197 2.10 -16.21 6.30
N GLY A 198 2.50 -16.53 7.53
CA GLY A 198 2.50 -15.66 8.70
C GLY A 198 3.73 -14.76 8.88
N ASP A 199 4.77 -14.82 8.04
CA ASP A 199 5.87 -13.86 8.03
C ASP A 199 5.36 -12.47 7.60
N ARG A 200 4.93 -11.68 8.59
CA ARG A 200 4.33 -10.34 8.43
C ARG A 200 5.40 -9.26 8.32
N THR A 201 5.13 -8.24 7.51
CA THR A 201 5.87 -6.97 7.55
C THR A 201 5.76 -6.37 8.95
N SER A 202 6.86 -5.93 9.57
CA SER A 202 6.81 -5.36 10.93
C SER A 202 5.94 -4.08 10.97
N PRO A 203 5.00 -3.94 11.92
CA PRO A 203 4.20 -2.71 12.08
C PRO A 203 5.07 -1.45 12.23
N TYR A 204 6.22 -1.60 12.90
CA TYR A 204 7.20 -0.54 13.06
C TYR A 204 7.78 -0.09 11.71
N ASN A 205 8.06 -1.04 10.81
CA ASN A 205 8.59 -0.73 9.48
C ASN A 205 7.56 0.06 8.64
N LEU A 206 6.30 -0.34 8.67
CA LEU A 206 5.22 0.37 7.98
C LEU A 206 5.02 1.79 8.53
N PHE A 207 5.07 1.96 9.84
CA PHE A 207 5.05 3.27 10.49
C PHE A 207 6.20 4.15 10.02
N VAL A 208 7.45 3.64 10.07
CA VAL A 208 8.63 4.41 9.67
C VAL A 208 8.58 4.79 8.20
N GLN A 209 8.17 3.86 7.32
CA GLN A 209 8.03 4.15 5.89
C GLN A 209 6.98 5.24 5.64
N SER A 210 5.79 5.12 6.24
CA SER A 210 4.74 6.12 6.13
C SER A 210 5.20 7.49 6.64
N PHE A 211 5.83 7.52 7.82
CA PHE A 211 6.34 8.74 8.43
C PHE A 211 7.34 9.46 7.52
N ILE A 212 8.31 8.71 6.98
CA ILE A 212 9.33 9.26 6.07
C ILE A 212 8.70 9.73 4.76
N ILE A 213 7.75 8.99 4.19
CA ILE A 213 7.02 9.41 2.99
C ILE A 213 6.34 10.77 3.23
N MET A 214 5.54 10.90 4.30
CA MET A 214 4.85 12.16 4.59
C MET A 214 5.85 13.31 4.77
N LEU A 215 6.89 13.11 5.57
CA LEU A 215 7.92 14.11 5.79
C LEU A 215 8.57 14.59 4.49
N ARG A 216 8.92 13.68 3.57
CA ARG A 216 9.57 14.04 2.31
C ARG A 216 8.66 14.92 1.46
N GLU A 217 7.48 14.41 1.12
CA GLU A 217 6.58 15.07 0.17
C GLU A 217 6.11 16.42 0.71
N GLY A 218 5.82 16.48 2.01
CA GLY A 218 5.45 17.73 2.64
C GLY A 218 6.61 18.73 2.72
N LEU A 219 7.85 18.30 2.93
CA LEU A 219 9.01 19.20 2.93
C LEU A 219 9.26 19.75 1.53
N GLU A 220 9.17 18.92 0.49
CA GLU A 220 9.31 19.36 -0.90
C GLU A 220 8.21 20.37 -1.27
N ALA A 221 6.96 20.09 -0.91
CA ALA A 221 5.86 21.03 -1.07
C ALA A 221 6.11 22.37 -0.33
N ILE A 222 6.58 22.33 0.94
CA ILE A 222 6.93 23.53 1.72
C ILE A 222 8.05 24.32 1.03
N LEU A 223 9.09 23.65 0.52
CA LEU A 223 10.23 24.29 -0.15
C LEU A 223 9.82 24.94 -1.47
N ILE A 224 9.01 24.27 -2.28
CA ILE A 224 8.47 24.80 -3.54
C ILE A 224 7.59 26.03 -3.26
N VAL A 225 6.62 25.91 -2.34
CA VAL A 225 5.73 27.02 -1.98
C VAL A 225 6.54 28.16 -1.37
N GLY A 226 7.53 27.87 -0.52
CA GLY A 226 8.45 28.85 0.05
C GLY A 226 9.27 29.59 -1.01
N ALA A 227 9.75 28.89 -2.04
CA ALA A 227 10.46 29.47 -3.16
C ALA A 227 9.55 30.39 -4.00
N LEU A 228 8.33 29.95 -4.30
CA LEU A 228 7.33 30.77 -5.01
C LEU A 228 6.96 32.02 -4.21
N MET A 229 6.74 31.89 -2.90
CA MET A 229 6.49 33.01 -2.01
C MET A 229 7.67 33.98 -1.96
N THR A 230 8.89 33.48 -1.79
CA THR A 230 10.11 34.30 -1.76
C THR A 230 10.32 35.05 -3.07
N PHE A 231 10.06 34.38 -4.20
CA PHE A 231 10.13 34.99 -5.52
C PHE A 231 9.10 36.12 -5.67
N LEU A 232 7.86 35.88 -5.26
CA LEU A 232 6.78 36.88 -5.30
C LEU A 232 7.11 38.12 -4.45
N VAL A 233 7.71 37.92 -3.27
CA VAL A 233 8.18 39.01 -2.40
C VAL A 233 9.30 39.80 -3.05
N LYS A 234 10.30 39.13 -3.64
CA LYS A 234 11.41 39.79 -4.36
C LYS A 234 10.95 40.63 -5.54
N MET A 235 9.85 40.25 -6.17
CA MET A 235 9.26 40.98 -7.31
C MET A 235 8.31 42.12 -6.90
N GLY A 236 8.16 42.41 -5.60
CA GLY A 236 7.27 43.46 -5.10
C GLY A 236 5.77 43.14 -5.18
N ALA A 237 5.39 41.97 -5.70
CA ALA A 237 4.01 41.56 -5.93
C ALA A 237 3.34 40.89 -4.72
N SER A 238 3.63 41.36 -3.49
CA SER A 238 3.17 40.72 -2.25
C SER A 238 1.65 40.59 -2.11
N ARG A 239 0.85 41.38 -2.85
CA ARG A 239 -0.62 41.27 -2.86
C ARG A 239 -1.14 39.96 -3.48
N ARG A 240 -0.34 39.29 -4.33
CA ARG A 240 -0.73 38.05 -5.04
C ARG A 240 -0.42 36.76 -4.25
N ARG A 241 -0.02 36.86 -2.97
CA ARG A 241 0.22 35.67 -2.12
C ARG A 241 -1.03 34.78 -2.02
N ARG A 242 -2.22 35.40 -2.08
CA ARG A 242 -3.50 34.70 -2.06
C ARG A 242 -3.65 33.73 -3.25
N ASP A 243 -3.13 34.08 -4.41
CA ASP A 243 -3.19 33.25 -5.63
C ASP A 243 -2.41 31.93 -5.44
N ILE A 244 -1.24 32.00 -4.79
CA ILE A 244 -0.46 30.79 -4.46
C ILE A 244 -1.24 29.90 -3.48
N HIS A 245 -1.84 30.47 -2.44
CA HIS A 245 -2.64 29.70 -1.48
C HIS A 245 -3.87 29.04 -2.11
N ILE A 246 -4.52 29.70 -3.07
CA ILE A 246 -5.64 29.12 -3.83
C ILE A 246 -5.14 27.91 -4.64
N GLY A 247 -4.01 28.05 -5.35
CA GLY A 247 -3.41 26.95 -6.10
C GLY A 247 -3.04 25.75 -5.22
N VAL A 248 -2.45 26.02 -4.05
CA VAL A 248 -2.10 24.99 -3.05
C VAL A 248 -3.37 24.28 -2.54
N GLY A 249 -4.41 25.02 -2.16
CA GLY A 249 -5.66 24.45 -1.68
C GLY A 249 -6.36 23.60 -2.74
N ALA A 250 -6.40 24.07 -3.99
CA ALA A 250 -6.92 23.31 -5.11
C ALA A 250 -6.12 22.02 -5.38
N ALA A 251 -4.80 22.06 -5.26
CA ALA A 251 -3.94 20.90 -5.42
C ALA A 251 -4.20 19.84 -4.35
N ILE A 252 -4.30 20.23 -3.08
CA ILE A 252 -4.62 19.32 -1.97
C ILE A 252 -5.97 18.66 -2.20
N GLY A 253 -7.00 19.44 -2.59
CA GLY A 253 -8.32 18.91 -2.92
C GLY A 253 -8.28 17.92 -4.08
N ALA A 254 -7.54 18.23 -5.15
CA ALA A 254 -7.36 17.34 -6.29
C ALA A 254 -6.62 16.05 -5.90
N SER A 255 -5.58 16.11 -5.07
CA SER A 255 -4.87 14.91 -4.60
C SER A 255 -5.77 14.01 -3.76
N LEU A 256 -6.62 14.58 -2.89
CA LEU A 256 -7.61 13.79 -2.15
C LEU A 256 -8.64 13.14 -3.08
N ALA A 257 -9.11 13.87 -4.09
CA ALA A 257 -10.01 13.33 -5.11
C ALA A 257 -9.35 12.17 -5.88
N THR A 258 -8.07 12.29 -6.24
CA THR A 258 -7.31 11.20 -6.86
C THR A 258 -7.20 9.98 -5.95
N ALA A 259 -6.98 10.18 -4.65
CA ALA A 259 -6.93 9.07 -3.68
C ALA A 259 -8.26 8.30 -3.61
N VAL A 260 -9.39 9.02 -3.61
CA VAL A 260 -10.74 8.43 -3.61
C VAL A 260 -11.05 7.75 -4.94
N ALA A 261 -10.69 8.39 -6.07
CA ALA A 261 -10.87 7.81 -7.40
C ALA A 261 -10.11 6.48 -7.54
N LEU A 262 -8.84 6.45 -7.13
CA LEU A 262 -8.05 5.22 -7.12
C LEU A 262 -8.68 4.15 -6.22
N GLU A 263 -9.11 4.50 -5.01
CA GLU A 263 -9.79 3.53 -4.13
C GLU A 263 -11.04 2.93 -4.79
N THR A 264 -11.83 3.77 -5.45
CA THR A 264 -13.09 3.35 -6.08
C THR A 264 -12.85 2.37 -7.22
N ILE A 265 -11.81 2.60 -8.04
CA ILE A 265 -11.43 1.72 -9.15
C ILE A 265 -11.06 0.31 -8.65
N PHE A 266 -10.35 0.23 -7.51
CA PHE A 266 -9.92 -1.05 -6.93
C PHE A 266 -11.08 -1.84 -6.33
N VAL A 267 -11.99 -1.18 -5.60
CA VAL A 267 -13.18 -1.83 -5.01
C VAL A 267 -14.11 -2.41 -6.10
N LEU A 268 -14.18 -1.76 -7.26
CA LEU A 268 -15.04 -2.20 -8.36
C LEU A 268 -14.47 -3.37 -9.18
N THR A 269 -13.20 -3.75 -8.99
CA THR A 269 -12.56 -4.82 -9.79
C THR A 269 -11.92 -5.94 -8.91
N PRO A 270 -12.70 -6.71 -8.13
CA PRO A 270 -12.14 -7.73 -7.23
C PRO A 270 -11.46 -8.90 -7.97
N ALA A 271 -11.93 -9.23 -9.18
CA ALA A 271 -11.45 -10.40 -9.95
C ALA A 271 -10.00 -10.28 -10.46
N HIS A 272 -9.41 -9.08 -10.41
CA HIS A 272 -8.04 -8.80 -10.87
C HIS A 272 -7.26 -7.97 -9.84
N ARG A 273 -7.58 -8.14 -8.56
CA ARG A 273 -7.02 -7.30 -7.50
C ARG A 273 -5.50 -7.40 -7.44
N GLU A 274 -4.96 -8.62 -7.46
CA GLU A 274 -3.52 -8.91 -7.39
C GLU A 274 -2.78 -8.31 -8.61
N ALA A 275 -3.40 -8.41 -9.80
CA ALA A 275 -2.88 -7.82 -11.03
C ALA A 275 -2.82 -6.29 -10.98
N LEU A 276 -3.87 -5.64 -10.47
CA LEU A 276 -3.94 -4.18 -10.35
C LEU A 276 -2.98 -3.67 -9.28
N GLU A 277 -2.84 -4.40 -8.17
CA GLU A 277 -1.90 -4.12 -7.09
C GLU A 277 -0.46 -4.19 -7.60
N GLY A 278 -0.09 -5.28 -8.28
CA GLY A 278 1.22 -5.43 -8.90
C GLY A 278 1.51 -4.38 -9.97
N ALA A 279 0.55 -4.09 -10.86
CA ALA A 279 0.70 -3.04 -11.88
C ALA A 279 0.93 -1.66 -11.25
N THR A 280 0.23 -1.35 -10.17
CA THR A 280 0.37 -0.07 -9.47
C THR A 280 1.73 0.04 -8.80
N MET A 281 2.25 -1.04 -8.21
CA MET A 281 3.61 -1.06 -7.67
C MET A 281 4.68 -0.90 -8.75
N MET A 282 4.46 -1.45 -9.95
CA MET A 282 5.38 -1.28 -11.08
C MET A 282 5.37 0.16 -11.61
N VAL A 283 4.19 0.80 -11.70
CA VAL A 283 4.07 2.22 -12.03
C VAL A 283 4.76 3.07 -10.98
N ALA A 284 4.51 2.81 -9.69
CA ALA A 284 5.15 3.51 -8.59
C ALA A 284 6.68 3.35 -8.64
N THR A 285 7.18 2.16 -8.96
CA THR A 285 8.62 1.89 -9.14
C THR A 285 9.25 2.76 -10.24
N ALA A 286 8.60 2.86 -11.40
CA ALA A 286 9.08 3.68 -12.51
C ALA A 286 9.11 5.18 -12.13
N VAL A 287 8.05 5.65 -11.45
CA VAL A 287 7.97 7.03 -10.95
C VAL A 287 9.07 7.30 -9.90
N LEU A 288 9.24 6.41 -8.91
CA LEU A 288 10.27 6.55 -7.88
C LEU A 288 11.67 6.61 -8.47
N PHE A 289 11.98 5.74 -9.43
CA PHE A 289 13.28 5.73 -10.07
C PHE A 289 13.52 7.04 -10.84
N TYR A 290 12.53 7.51 -11.60
CA TYR A 290 12.61 8.78 -12.33
C TYR A 290 12.82 9.97 -11.39
N VAL A 291 12.03 10.06 -10.32
CA VAL A 291 12.08 11.18 -9.36
C VAL A 291 13.37 11.15 -8.54
N SER A 292 13.79 9.97 -8.07
CA SER A 292 15.07 9.78 -7.39
C SER A 292 16.24 10.25 -8.26
N TYR A 293 16.27 9.82 -9.53
CA TYR A 293 17.28 10.28 -10.48
C TYR A 293 17.21 11.79 -10.72
N TRP A 294 16.01 12.35 -10.87
CA TRP A 294 15.81 13.77 -11.08
C TRP A 294 16.36 14.59 -9.91
N LEU A 295 16.06 14.22 -8.66
CA LEU A 295 16.57 14.88 -7.45
C LEU A 295 18.09 14.79 -7.36
N LEU A 296 18.67 13.62 -7.61
CA LEU A 296 20.13 13.40 -7.64
C LEU A 296 20.83 14.25 -8.72
N SER A 297 20.26 14.35 -9.92
CA SER A 297 20.83 15.12 -11.04
C SER A 297 20.73 16.65 -10.87
N LYS A 298 19.87 17.12 -9.96
CA LYS A 298 19.56 18.55 -9.75
C LYS A 298 20.15 19.11 -8.44
N MET A 299 21.08 18.41 -7.78
CA MET A 299 21.79 18.91 -6.60
C MET A 299 22.56 20.24 -6.80
N GLU A 300 22.65 20.75 -8.03
CA GLU A 300 23.00 22.15 -8.31
C GLU A 300 21.76 23.07 -8.29
N VAL A 301 21.54 23.73 -7.15
CA VAL A 301 20.59 24.83 -6.89
C VAL A 301 20.55 25.89 -8.03
N VAL A 302 21.62 26.01 -8.81
CA VAL A 302 21.77 26.93 -9.95
C VAL A 302 20.83 26.60 -11.12
N LYS A 303 20.64 25.31 -11.46
CA LYS A 303 19.79 24.89 -12.59
C LYS A 303 18.30 25.08 -12.28
N TRP A 304 17.90 24.84 -11.03
CA TRP A 304 16.55 25.10 -10.53
C TRP A 304 16.22 26.60 -10.55
N ASN A 305 17.12 27.44 -10.00
CA ASN A 305 16.94 28.89 -10.02
C ASN A 305 16.77 29.43 -11.45
N HIS A 306 17.50 28.90 -12.43
CA HIS A 306 17.37 29.32 -13.83
C HIS A 306 16.04 28.89 -14.46
N PHE A 307 15.60 27.65 -14.23
CA PHE A 307 14.33 27.11 -14.75
C PHE A 307 13.11 27.86 -14.19
N VAL A 308 13.09 28.05 -12.87
CA VAL A 308 12.01 28.78 -12.18
C VAL A 308 12.00 30.24 -12.65
N LYS A 309 13.16 30.90 -12.74
CA LYS A 309 13.25 32.29 -13.17
C LYS A 309 12.69 32.50 -14.57
N SER A 310 12.99 31.60 -15.52
CA SER A 310 12.46 31.65 -16.90
C SER A 310 10.94 31.49 -16.95
N LYS A 311 10.40 30.38 -16.43
CA LYS A 311 8.95 30.08 -16.53
C LYS A 311 8.08 31.07 -15.77
N VAL A 312 8.60 31.60 -14.67
CA VAL A 312 7.87 32.55 -13.82
C VAL A 312 7.97 33.98 -14.36
N GLN A 313 9.07 34.38 -15.01
CA GLN A 313 9.12 35.66 -15.74
C GLN A 313 8.15 35.70 -16.91
N ASP A 314 7.99 34.61 -17.66
CA ASP A 314 7.01 34.52 -18.75
C ASP A 314 5.56 34.62 -18.23
N ALA A 315 5.26 33.96 -17.11
CA ALA A 315 3.96 34.04 -16.45
C ALA A 315 3.64 35.46 -15.94
N LEU A 316 4.64 36.18 -15.41
CA LEU A 316 4.47 37.52 -14.85
C LEU A 316 4.41 38.62 -15.91
N ASN A 317 5.10 38.46 -17.04
CA ASN A 317 4.96 39.37 -18.19
C ASN A 317 3.53 39.36 -18.76
N SER A 318 2.75 38.29 -18.54
CA SER A 318 1.35 38.21 -18.94
C SER A 318 0.34 38.81 -17.93
N GLY A 319 0.78 39.20 -16.73
CA GLY A 319 -0.09 39.74 -15.66
C GLY A 319 -1.09 38.74 -15.05
N SER A 320 -1.07 37.47 -15.47
CA SER A 320 -2.13 36.51 -15.18
C SER A 320 -2.01 35.90 -13.78
N ALA A 321 -2.97 36.24 -12.89
CA ALA A 321 -3.13 35.58 -11.59
C ALA A 321 -3.29 34.06 -11.76
N LEU A 322 -3.93 33.65 -12.86
CA LEU A 322 -4.17 32.25 -13.22
C LEU A 322 -2.86 31.48 -13.46
N ALA A 323 -1.82 32.12 -14.01
CA ALA A 323 -0.53 31.48 -14.21
C ALA A 323 0.19 31.16 -12.88
N LEU A 324 0.07 32.04 -11.87
CA LEU A 324 0.60 31.80 -10.54
C LEU A 324 -0.19 30.73 -9.79
N VAL A 325 -1.52 30.74 -9.88
CA VAL A 325 -2.39 29.68 -9.35
C VAL A 325 -2.02 28.34 -9.97
N ALA A 326 -1.92 28.27 -11.30
CA ALA A 326 -1.60 27.05 -12.03
C ALA A 326 -0.19 26.54 -11.71
N ALA A 327 0.81 27.42 -11.59
CA ALA A 327 2.17 27.04 -11.23
C ALA A 327 2.23 26.44 -9.81
N ALA A 328 1.57 27.08 -8.83
CA ALA A 328 1.46 26.56 -7.47
C ALA A 328 0.68 25.25 -7.43
N PHE A 329 -0.43 25.17 -8.17
CA PHE A 329 -1.26 23.97 -8.28
C PHE A 329 -0.47 22.80 -8.85
N LEU A 330 0.15 22.94 -10.03
CA LEU A 330 0.86 21.85 -10.70
C LEU A 330 2.03 21.35 -9.86
N ALA A 331 2.75 22.28 -9.21
CA ALA A 331 3.89 21.90 -8.40
C ALA A 331 3.45 21.13 -7.14
N VAL A 332 2.42 21.57 -6.42
CA VAL A 332 1.92 20.87 -5.22
C VAL A 332 1.13 19.60 -5.57
N TYR A 333 0.35 19.61 -6.65
CA TYR A 333 -0.43 18.45 -7.09
C TYR A 333 0.49 17.30 -7.50
N ARG A 334 1.64 17.60 -8.10
CA ARG A 334 2.65 16.58 -8.38
C ARG A 334 3.10 15.87 -7.09
N GLU A 335 3.52 16.62 -6.07
CA GLU A 335 3.94 16.05 -4.79
C GLU A 335 2.79 15.28 -4.13
N GLY A 336 1.57 15.81 -4.20
CA GLY A 336 0.38 15.15 -3.67
C GLY A 336 -0.02 13.88 -4.44
N PHE A 337 0.14 13.85 -5.76
CA PHE A 337 -0.09 12.66 -6.60
C PHE A 337 0.92 11.56 -6.28
N GLU A 338 2.20 11.93 -6.19
CA GLU A 338 3.27 11.02 -5.78
C GLU A 338 2.99 10.46 -4.36
N THR A 339 2.62 11.33 -3.40
CA THR A 339 2.18 10.92 -2.05
C THR A 339 1.06 9.88 -2.10
N VAL A 340 0.02 10.12 -2.89
CA VAL A 340 -1.13 9.21 -3.02
C VAL A 340 -0.69 7.85 -3.54
N LEU A 341 0.13 7.81 -4.60
CA LEU A 341 0.65 6.54 -5.13
C LEU A 341 1.50 5.78 -4.11
N PHE A 342 2.35 6.48 -3.34
CA PHE A 342 3.17 5.83 -2.30
C PHE A 342 2.34 5.27 -1.17
N TYR A 343 1.35 6.02 -0.71
CA TYR A 343 0.45 5.52 0.31
C TYR A 343 -0.37 4.34 -0.19
N LYS A 344 -0.83 4.36 -1.45
CA LYS A 344 -1.51 3.20 -2.03
C LYS A 344 -0.62 1.96 -2.05
N ALA A 345 0.59 2.06 -2.59
CA ALA A 345 1.53 0.93 -2.59
C ALA A 345 1.85 0.45 -1.16
N LEU A 346 1.99 1.36 -0.20
CA LEU A 346 2.26 1.02 1.19
C LEU A 346 1.06 0.36 1.90
N PHE A 347 -0.17 0.79 1.60
CA PHE A 347 -1.38 0.16 2.12
C PHE A 347 -1.55 -1.25 1.56
N VAL A 348 -1.27 -1.45 0.28
CA VAL A 348 -1.27 -2.80 -0.34
C VAL A 348 -0.21 -3.69 0.32
N ALA A 349 1.04 -3.21 0.44
CA ALA A 349 2.11 -3.95 1.10
C ALA A 349 1.84 -4.22 2.61
N GLY A 350 0.96 -3.44 3.22
CA GLY A 350 0.59 -3.49 4.64
C GLY A 350 -0.73 -4.19 4.96
N ASP A 351 -1.45 -4.74 3.96
CA ASP A 351 -2.81 -5.29 4.13
C ASP A 351 -2.86 -6.38 5.23
N SER A 352 -1.77 -7.12 5.40
CA SER A 352 -1.64 -8.18 6.42
C SER A 352 -1.43 -7.71 7.87
N VAL A 353 -1.09 -6.43 8.09
CA VAL A 353 -0.70 -5.86 9.41
C VAL A 353 -1.76 -4.88 9.94
N GLY A 354 -2.67 -4.43 9.06
CA GLY A 354 -3.67 -3.41 9.35
C GLY A 354 -3.18 -2.01 8.97
N THR A 355 -4.13 -1.10 8.74
CA THR A 355 -3.88 0.25 8.22
C THR A 355 -3.37 1.23 9.27
N MET A 356 -3.52 0.91 10.56
CA MET A 356 -3.21 1.81 11.68
C MET A 356 -1.76 2.29 11.74
N PRO A 357 -0.72 1.44 11.59
CA PRO A 357 0.66 1.91 11.62
C PRO A 357 0.96 2.94 10.52
N VAL A 358 0.36 2.76 9.34
CA VAL A 358 0.47 3.69 8.21
C VAL A 358 -0.25 5.00 8.53
N VAL A 359 -1.48 4.96 9.06
CA VAL A 359 -2.21 6.19 9.43
C VAL A 359 -1.48 6.97 10.53
N VAL A 360 -0.97 6.28 11.55
CA VAL A 360 -0.21 6.92 12.64
C VAL A 360 1.10 7.52 12.13
N GLY A 361 1.81 6.84 11.23
CA GLY A 361 3.01 7.39 10.56
C GLY A 361 2.70 8.65 9.77
N MET A 362 1.60 8.63 9.01
CA MET A 362 1.12 9.77 8.22
C MET A 362 0.82 10.97 9.11
N LEU A 363 0.06 10.79 10.18
CA LEU A 363 -0.31 11.87 11.10
C LEU A 363 0.92 12.41 11.85
N ALA A 364 1.82 11.53 12.32
CA ALA A 364 3.05 11.94 12.96
C ALA A 364 3.94 12.78 12.02
N GLY A 365 4.07 12.37 10.75
CA GLY A 365 4.80 13.13 9.74
C GLY A 365 4.16 14.50 9.47
N ALA A 366 2.84 14.55 9.38
CA ALA A 366 2.09 15.80 9.20
C ALA A 366 2.30 16.79 10.36
N VAL A 367 2.28 16.30 11.61
CA VAL A 367 2.58 17.14 12.79
C VAL A 367 3.99 17.71 12.72
N VAL A 368 4.99 16.87 12.39
CA VAL A 368 6.38 17.34 12.26
C VAL A 368 6.52 18.36 11.12
N LEU A 369 5.83 18.18 10.00
CA LEU A 369 5.81 19.17 8.91
C LEU A 369 5.26 20.53 9.34
N VAL A 370 4.20 20.55 10.14
CA VAL A 370 3.67 21.79 10.72
C VAL A 370 4.73 22.46 11.59
N VAL A 371 5.42 21.69 12.45
CA VAL A 371 6.53 22.20 13.27
C VAL A 371 7.65 22.75 12.40
N VAL A 372 8.06 22.06 11.34
CA VAL A 372 9.11 22.52 10.43
C VAL A 372 8.70 23.78 9.67
N TYR A 373 7.47 23.84 9.15
CA TYR A 373 6.93 25.03 8.51
C TYR A 373 6.98 26.25 9.45
N LEU A 374 6.55 26.07 10.70
CA LEU A 374 6.63 27.11 11.73
C LEU A 374 8.08 27.48 12.06
N ALA A 375 8.98 26.51 12.13
CA ALA A 375 10.41 26.72 12.37
C ALA A 375 11.03 27.60 11.27
N ILE A 376 10.78 27.29 10.00
CA ILE A 376 11.27 28.04 8.85
C ILE A 376 10.66 29.45 8.83
N ASN A 377 9.33 29.55 8.93
CA ASN A 377 8.61 30.81 8.75
C ASN A 377 8.82 31.80 9.91
N ARG A 378 8.91 31.29 11.15
CA ARG A 378 9.00 32.13 12.36
C ARG A 378 10.44 32.37 12.82
N PHE A 379 11.31 31.37 12.69
CA PHE A 379 12.68 31.42 13.24
C PHE A 379 13.76 31.48 12.16
N GLY A 380 13.39 31.51 10.87
CA GLY A 380 14.35 31.67 9.77
C GLY A 380 15.33 30.50 9.64
N VAL A 381 14.95 29.31 10.14
CA VAL A 381 15.78 28.11 10.11
C VAL A 381 16.15 27.77 8.65
N ARG A 382 17.44 27.66 8.37
CA ARG A 382 17.96 27.28 7.05
C ARG A 382 18.16 25.76 7.01
N LEU A 383 17.38 25.05 6.20
CA LEU A 383 17.57 23.62 5.99
C LEU A 383 18.80 23.36 5.10
N PRO A 384 19.68 22.42 5.48
CA PRO A 384 20.76 21.97 4.59
C PRO A 384 20.17 21.13 3.45
N LEU A 385 19.88 21.77 2.32
CA LEU A 385 19.21 21.15 1.17
C LEU A 385 19.99 19.96 0.58
N LYS A 386 21.32 20.04 0.54
CA LYS A 386 22.17 18.99 -0.06
C LYS A 386 22.03 17.62 0.64
N PRO A 387 22.29 17.48 1.95
CA PRO A 387 22.12 16.20 2.63
C PRO A 387 20.65 15.76 2.66
N PHE A 388 19.70 16.70 2.73
CA PHE A 388 18.28 16.38 2.63
C PHE A 388 17.95 15.68 1.31
N PHE A 389 18.27 16.29 0.16
CA PHE A 389 18.01 15.70 -1.15
C PHE A 389 18.78 14.40 -1.39
N ALA A 390 19.99 14.27 -0.86
CA ALA A 390 20.76 13.03 -0.97
C ALA A 390 20.08 11.88 -0.20
N VAL A 391 19.67 12.12 1.04
CA VAL A 391 18.98 11.12 1.87
C VAL A 391 17.61 10.76 1.30
N THR A 392 16.83 11.75 0.84
CA THR A 392 15.50 11.48 0.27
C THR A 392 15.59 10.74 -1.06
N SER A 393 16.57 11.07 -1.91
CA SER A 393 16.80 10.34 -3.18
C SER A 393 17.24 8.90 -2.95
N ALA A 394 18.11 8.66 -1.96
CA ALA A 394 18.52 7.31 -1.58
C ALA A 394 17.34 6.50 -1.03
N PHE A 395 16.47 7.12 -0.22
CA PHE A 395 15.25 6.49 0.28
C PHE A 395 14.25 6.19 -0.86
N LEU A 396 14.03 7.11 -1.79
CA LEU A 396 13.19 6.89 -2.98
C LEU A 396 13.70 5.71 -3.80
N TYR A 397 15.02 5.62 -3.98
CA TYR A 397 15.63 4.51 -4.68
C TYR A 397 15.44 3.18 -3.94
N TYR A 398 15.62 3.18 -2.61
CA TYR A 398 15.34 2.02 -1.77
C TYR A 398 13.88 1.56 -1.90
N MET A 399 12.92 2.48 -1.86
CA MET A 399 11.50 2.14 -2.04
C MET A 399 11.22 1.62 -3.44
N ALA A 400 11.84 2.20 -4.49
CA ALA A 400 11.72 1.70 -5.85
C ALA A 400 12.21 0.26 -5.96
N PHE A 401 13.35 -0.03 -5.32
CA PHE A 401 13.92 -1.36 -5.27
C PHE A 401 12.97 -2.37 -4.58
N VAL A 402 12.39 -2.00 -3.45
CA VAL A 402 11.44 -2.84 -2.71
C VAL A 402 10.17 -3.08 -3.54
N PHE A 403 9.57 -2.02 -4.08
CA PHE A 403 8.34 -2.09 -4.88
C PHE A 403 8.52 -2.83 -6.20
N ALA A 404 9.70 -2.79 -6.82
CA ALA A 404 9.96 -3.57 -8.02
C ALA A 404 9.82 -5.08 -7.75
N GLY A 405 10.38 -5.54 -6.64
CA GLY A 405 10.32 -6.95 -6.27
C GLY A 405 8.93 -7.36 -5.79
N GLN A 406 8.27 -6.53 -4.97
CA GLN A 406 6.89 -6.77 -4.55
C GLN A 406 5.90 -6.73 -5.72
N GLY A 407 6.01 -5.73 -6.60
CA GLY A 407 5.13 -5.59 -7.76
C GLY A 407 5.21 -6.77 -8.71
N ILE A 408 6.42 -7.30 -8.97
CA ILE A 408 6.58 -8.54 -9.74
C ILE A 408 5.98 -9.74 -9.00
N ALA A 409 6.15 -9.84 -7.68
CA ALA A 409 5.56 -10.92 -6.89
C ALA A 409 4.02 -10.89 -6.93
N GLU A 410 3.39 -9.73 -6.79
CA GLU A 410 1.92 -9.58 -6.92
C GLU A 410 1.43 -9.93 -8.35
N LEU A 411 2.18 -9.53 -9.38
CA LEU A 411 1.88 -9.93 -10.76
C LEU A 411 2.03 -11.44 -11.00
N GLN A 412 2.94 -12.10 -10.28
CA GLN A 412 3.09 -13.56 -10.28
C GLN A 412 1.91 -14.24 -9.57
N GLU A 413 1.45 -13.69 -8.43
CA GLU A 413 0.26 -14.17 -7.71
C GLU A 413 -1.02 -14.01 -8.54
N GLY A 414 -1.14 -12.90 -9.28
CA GLY A 414 -2.21 -12.67 -10.25
C GLY A 414 -2.11 -13.48 -11.56
N GLY A 415 -1.06 -14.30 -11.73
CA GLY A 415 -0.85 -15.16 -12.90
C GLY A 415 -0.47 -14.43 -14.20
N LEU A 416 -0.12 -13.14 -14.13
CA LEU A 416 0.29 -12.32 -15.28
C LEU A 416 1.77 -12.49 -15.66
N VAL A 417 2.61 -12.87 -14.70
CA VAL A 417 4.06 -13.03 -14.88
C VAL A 417 4.47 -14.46 -14.56
N SER A 418 5.35 -15.04 -15.38
CA SER A 418 5.92 -16.37 -15.13
C SER A 418 6.70 -16.40 -13.82
N THR A 419 6.71 -17.55 -13.16
CA THR A 419 7.43 -17.73 -11.90
C THR A 419 8.58 -18.72 -12.11
N THR A 420 9.80 -18.19 -12.20
CA THR A 420 11.01 -19.02 -12.29
C THR A 420 11.78 -18.95 -10.97
N ILE A 421 11.68 -19.97 -10.13
CA ILE A 421 12.24 -19.95 -8.77
C ILE A 421 13.74 -20.27 -8.77
N LEU A 422 14.50 -19.47 -8.01
CA LEU A 422 15.92 -19.68 -7.73
C LEU A 422 16.08 -20.29 -6.33
N GLN A 423 16.43 -21.59 -6.29
CA GLN A 423 16.54 -22.37 -5.04
C GLN A 423 17.59 -21.85 -4.05
N TRP A 424 18.59 -21.10 -4.53
CA TRP A 424 19.68 -20.56 -3.70
C TRP A 424 19.43 -19.11 -3.23
N ALA A 425 18.40 -18.43 -3.75
CA ALA A 425 18.18 -17.02 -3.47
C ALA A 425 17.46 -16.80 -2.12
N PRO A 426 17.91 -15.85 -1.28
CA PRO A 426 17.25 -15.55 -0.01
C PRO A 426 15.90 -14.86 -0.25
N ARG A 427 14.91 -15.17 0.58
CA ARG A 427 13.62 -14.46 0.60
C ARG A 427 13.60 -13.45 1.74
N ILE A 428 13.55 -12.16 1.40
CA ILE A 428 13.49 -11.07 2.38
C ILE A 428 12.35 -10.13 1.97
N PRO A 429 11.09 -10.41 2.37
CA PRO A 429 9.91 -9.64 1.93
C PRO A 429 9.98 -8.17 2.33
N ALA A 430 10.62 -7.86 3.46
CA ALA A 430 10.83 -6.49 3.92
C ALA A 430 11.69 -5.64 2.95
N LEU A 431 12.56 -6.28 2.17
CA LEU A 431 13.38 -5.65 1.14
C LEU A 431 12.78 -5.84 -0.28
N GLY A 432 11.60 -6.43 -0.38
CA GLY A 432 11.01 -6.86 -1.65
C GLY A 432 11.81 -7.95 -2.35
N ILE A 433 12.68 -8.69 -1.66
CA ILE A 433 13.51 -9.73 -2.27
C ILE A 433 12.73 -11.04 -2.26
N TYR A 434 12.31 -11.48 -3.45
CA TYR A 434 11.66 -12.76 -3.68
C TYR A 434 12.59 -13.69 -4.46
N PRO A 435 12.55 -15.01 -4.21
CA PRO A 435 13.47 -15.96 -4.84
C PRO A 435 13.03 -16.31 -6.28
N THR A 436 12.72 -15.30 -7.11
CA THR A 436 12.33 -15.48 -8.52
C THR A 436 13.28 -14.73 -9.45
N VAL A 437 13.55 -15.30 -10.63
CA VAL A 437 14.43 -14.67 -11.64
C VAL A 437 13.86 -13.33 -12.08
N GLU A 438 12.54 -13.26 -12.24
CA GLU A 438 11.84 -12.08 -12.71
C GLU A 438 11.94 -10.92 -11.69
N SER A 439 11.74 -11.18 -10.39
CA SER A 439 11.83 -10.13 -9.36
C SER A 439 13.26 -9.66 -9.15
N LEU A 440 14.22 -10.60 -9.05
CA LEU A 440 15.64 -10.26 -8.89
C LEU A 440 16.20 -9.60 -10.14
N GLY A 441 15.71 -9.97 -11.33
CA GLY A 441 16.05 -9.33 -12.60
C GLY A 441 15.57 -7.89 -12.66
N ALA A 442 14.33 -7.61 -12.24
CA ALA A 442 13.80 -6.24 -12.16
C ALA A 442 14.60 -5.38 -11.18
N GLN A 443 14.90 -5.91 -9.99
CA GLN A 443 15.74 -5.25 -9.00
C GLN A 443 17.19 -5.04 -9.48
N GLY A 444 17.78 -6.04 -10.14
CA GLY A 444 19.11 -5.96 -10.72
C GLY A 444 19.21 -4.91 -11.84
N LEU A 445 18.18 -4.80 -12.67
CA LEU A 445 18.07 -3.74 -13.69
C LEU A 445 18.05 -2.35 -13.03
N LEU A 446 17.26 -2.16 -11.98
CA LEU A 446 17.24 -0.90 -11.23
C LEU A 446 18.60 -0.58 -10.61
N MET A 447 19.32 -1.58 -10.09
CA MET A 447 20.69 -1.43 -9.57
C MET A 447 21.66 -0.96 -10.64
N LEU A 448 21.59 -1.57 -11.82
CA LEU A 448 22.41 -1.18 -12.96
C LEU A 448 22.12 0.26 -13.40
N LEU A 449 20.83 0.62 -13.54
CA LEU A 449 20.43 1.97 -13.94
C LEU A 449 20.87 3.03 -12.91
N ALA A 450 20.80 2.73 -11.62
CA ALA A 450 21.30 3.61 -10.56
C ALA A 450 22.82 3.75 -10.58
N ALA A 451 23.56 2.66 -10.79
CA ALA A 451 25.01 2.70 -10.91
C ALA A 451 25.43 3.58 -12.10
N VAL A 452 24.76 3.44 -13.25
CA VAL A 452 24.97 4.29 -14.43
C VAL A 452 24.65 5.75 -14.13
N ALA A 453 23.51 6.03 -13.49
CA ALA A 453 23.11 7.38 -13.10
C ALA A 453 24.12 8.05 -12.16
N LEU A 454 24.62 7.32 -11.16
CA LEU A 454 25.63 7.81 -10.22
C LEU A 454 26.97 8.05 -10.94
N LEU A 455 27.42 7.10 -11.77
CA LEU A 455 28.64 7.27 -12.57
C LEU A 455 28.54 8.50 -13.49
N TRP A 456 27.40 8.70 -14.15
CA TRP A 456 27.18 9.86 -15.01
C TRP A 456 27.27 11.18 -14.23
N ASN A 457 26.54 11.26 -13.12
CA ASN A 457 26.45 12.47 -12.29
C ASN A 457 27.79 12.82 -11.60
N PHE A 458 28.56 11.82 -11.14
CA PHE A 458 29.80 12.05 -10.40
C PHE A 458 31.07 12.03 -11.25
N VAL A 459 31.09 11.38 -12.41
CA VAL A 459 32.30 11.23 -13.24
C VAL A 459 32.24 12.05 -14.53
N VAL A 460 31.08 12.14 -15.18
CA VAL A 460 30.93 12.77 -16.50
C VAL A 460 30.51 14.23 -16.38
N GLU A 461 29.55 14.54 -15.52
CA GLU A 461 29.01 15.89 -15.37
C GLU A 461 30.00 16.92 -14.80
N PRO A 462 30.88 16.61 -13.82
CA PRO A 462 31.89 17.54 -13.33
C PRO A 462 33.00 17.82 -14.36
N ARG A 463 33.10 17.01 -15.41
CA ARG A 463 34.12 17.13 -16.46
C ARG A 463 33.69 17.99 -17.64
N ARG A 464 32.46 18.52 -17.68
CA ARG A 464 32.15 19.60 -18.62
C ARG A 464 33.02 20.80 -18.22
N PRO A 465 34.02 21.19 -19.01
CA PRO A 465 34.81 22.36 -18.70
C PRO A 465 33.84 23.52 -18.55
N ARG A 466 33.96 24.30 -17.47
CA ARG A 466 33.39 25.64 -17.41
C ARG A 466 33.85 26.34 -18.69
N ALA A 467 32.97 26.40 -19.68
CA ALA A 467 33.28 26.97 -20.97
C ALA A 467 33.60 28.46 -20.75
N ALA A 468 34.89 28.77 -20.69
CA ALA A 468 35.59 29.91 -21.26
C ALA A 468 34.88 31.29 -21.32
N GLY A 469 33.97 31.61 -20.38
CA GLY A 469 33.29 32.92 -20.33
C GLY A 469 34.04 33.94 -19.48
N SER A 470 34.79 33.51 -18.46
CA SER A 470 35.41 34.43 -17.50
C SER A 470 36.72 35.05 -17.99
N THR A 471 37.48 34.38 -18.86
CA THR A 471 38.74 34.93 -19.39
C THR A 471 38.51 35.91 -20.54
N VAL A 472 37.52 35.67 -21.42
CA VAL A 472 37.22 36.59 -22.53
C VAL A 472 36.58 37.89 -22.02
N GLU A 473 35.71 37.82 -21.02
CA GLU A 473 35.03 39.02 -20.49
C GLU A 473 35.94 39.88 -19.61
N VAL A 474 36.84 39.25 -18.84
CA VAL A 474 37.88 39.98 -18.08
C VAL A 474 38.89 40.63 -19.03
N GLU A 475 39.31 39.96 -20.11
CA GLU A 475 40.22 40.54 -21.10
C GLU A 475 39.53 41.67 -21.92
N ARG A 476 38.23 41.54 -22.21
CA ARG A 476 37.44 42.59 -22.88
C ARG A 476 37.25 43.82 -21.99
N MET A 477 36.99 43.64 -20.70
CA MET A 477 36.93 44.74 -19.72
C MET A 477 38.30 45.40 -19.51
N ARG A 478 39.39 44.63 -19.55
CA ARG A 478 40.75 45.16 -19.44
C ARG A 478 41.13 46.00 -20.66
N ARG A 479 40.80 45.55 -21.88
CA ARG A 479 40.99 46.35 -23.11
C ARG A 479 40.15 47.62 -23.14
N HIS A 480 38.91 47.59 -22.65
CA HIS A 480 38.07 48.79 -22.57
C HIS A 480 38.57 49.82 -21.55
N ARG A 481 39.15 49.36 -20.43
CA ARG A 481 39.74 50.24 -19.40
C ARG A 481 41.06 50.88 -19.86
N VAL A 482 41.85 50.17 -20.68
CA VAL A 482 43.08 50.73 -21.27
C VAL A 482 42.75 51.75 -22.36
N ALA A 483 41.75 51.48 -23.21
CA ALA A 483 41.32 52.40 -24.27
C ALA A 483 40.69 53.71 -23.75
N SER A 484 40.14 53.71 -22.53
CA SER A 484 39.56 54.90 -21.88
C SER A 484 40.55 55.70 -21.04
N SER A 485 41.80 55.23 -20.91
CA SER A 485 42.87 55.92 -20.18
C SER A 485 43.80 56.77 -21.07
N VAL A 486 43.57 56.78 -22.39
CA VAL A 486 44.30 57.64 -23.31
C VAL A 486 43.67 59.03 -23.30
N VAL A 487 44.28 59.92 -22.53
CA VAL A 487 43.98 61.35 -22.49
C VAL A 487 44.17 61.93 -23.90
N PRO A 488 43.18 62.63 -24.49
CA PRO A 488 43.39 63.33 -25.75
C PRO A 488 44.37 64.48 -25.52
N ALA A 489 45.47 64.50 -26.28
CA ALA A 489 46.43 65.60 -26.27
C ALA A 489 45.72 66.90 -26.70
N GLU A 490 45.88 67.94 -25.89
CA GLU A 490 45.41 69.30 -26.21
C GLU A 490 45.98 69.78 -27.55
N PRO A 491 45.18 70.46 -28.38
CA PRO A 491 45.69 71.08 -29.59
C PRO A 491 46.57 72.28 -29.23
N PRO A 492 47.69 72.51 -29.96
CA PRO A 492 48.56 73.65 -29.68
C PRO A 492 47.88 74.97 -30.04
N PRO A 493 48.20 76.07 -29.32
CA PRO A 493 47.56 77.35 -29.55
C PRO A 493 48.14 78.05 -30.79
N ARG A 494 47.31 78.21 -31.83
CA ARG A 494 46.99 79.48 -32.52
C ARG A 494 46.08 79.25 -33.72
#